data_AF-A0A1R2BR94-F1
#
_entry.id   AF-A0A1R2BR94-F1
#
_cell.length_a   1.000
_cell.length_b   1.000
_cell.length_c   1.000
_cell.angle_alpha   90.00
_cell.angle_beta   90.00
_cell.angle_gamma   90.00
#
_symmetry.space_group_name_H-M   'P 1'
#
loop_
_entity.id
_entity.type
_entity.pdbx_description
1 polymer ?
#
loop_
_entity_poly.entity_id
_entity_poly.type
_entity_poly.pdbx_seq_one_letter_code
_entity_poly.pdbx_strand_id
1 'polypeptide(L)'
;MTSAPYGKFARKGWGPLISGKVAWIIQEFPCFFIAPYYIYITPNIDLEAWILLALLTIHYFHRSIIYGYLMSSASRSTIPVTISAIFFNLTNGYIQGSGLTFYDIPQSSVFLARFWVGVFIWFLGYYGNVVADQILRNLRKPGESGYKIPYGWIFKYVSSGNYFFESVEWLGWGIACQNWSGWLFFFLTVANLLPRSISQHKWYLQNFKEYSALKRKAYIPFIL
;
A
#
# COMPACT_ATOMS: atom_id res chain seq x y z
N MET A 1 -14.95 -14.58 -3.80
CA MET A 1 -13.72 -13.83 -4.15
C MET A 1 -12.52 -14.71 -3.91
N THR A 2 -11.73 -14.97 -4.95
CA THR A 2 -10.46 -15.70 -4.84
C THR A 2 -9.34 -14.73 -4.48
N SER A 3 -8.61 -14.97 -3.40
CA SER A 3 -7.48 -14.11 -3.01
C SER A 3 -6.27 -14.30 -3.91
N ALA A 4 -5.46 -13.25 -4.07
CA ALA A 4 -4.19 -13.32 -4.78
C ALA A 4 -3.26 -14.35 -4.12
N PRO A 5 -2.62 -15.24 -4.90
CA PRO A 5 -1.99 -16.46 -4.39
C PRO A 5 -0.57 -16.26 -3.86
N TYR A 6 -0.41 -15.37 -2.88
CA TYR A 6 0.85 -15.13 -2.18
C TYR A 6 0.63 -14.93 -0.68
N GLY A 7 1.68 -15.01 0.14
CA GLY A 7 1.50 -14.94 1.59
C GLY A 7 0.85 -16.20 2.15
N LYS A 8 -0.09 -15.98 3.06
CA LYS A 8 -0.94 -17.00 3.67
C LYS A 8 -1.93 -17.65 2.69
N PHE A 9 -2.09 -17.09 1.49
CA PHE A 9 -3.01 -17.58 0.46
C PHE A 9 -2.28 -18.26 -0.72
N ALA A 10 -0.98 -18.55 -0.59
CA ALA A 10 -0.23 -19.27 -1.61
C ALA A 10 -0.82 -20.67 -1.85
N ARG A 11 -0.99 -21.04 -3.12
CA ARG A 11 -1.55 -22.34 -3.56
C ARG A 11 -0.73 -22.93 -4.70
N LYS A 12 -0.69 -24.26 -4.79
CA LYS A 12 0.00 -24.97 -5.90
C LYS A 12 -0.69 -24.66 -7.23
N GLY A 13 0.07 -24.74 -8.34
CA GLY A 13 -0.45 -24.56 -9.71
C GLY A 13 -0.39 -23.13 -10.28
N TRP A 14 0.25 -22.18 -9.59
CA TRP A 14 0.40 -20.78 -10.04
C TRP A 14 1.78 -20.47 -10.65
N GLY A 15 2.46 -21.50 -11.13
CA GLY A 15 3.78 -21.39 -11.75
C GLY A 15 4.94 -21.35 -10.75
N PRO A 16 6.15 -21.05 -11.23
CA PRO A 16 7.36 -21.04 -10.42
C PRO A 16 7.33 -20.00 -9.29
N LEU A 17 8.06 -20.30 -8.21
CA LEU A 17 8.16 -19.48 -7.02
C LEU A 17 9.49 -18.71 -7.00
N ILE A 18 9.44 -17.47 -6.54
CA ILE A 18 10.63 -16.65 -6.26
C ILE A 18 10.66 -16.23 -4.79
N SER A 19 11.83 -15.78 -4.33
CA SER A 19 11.97 -15.22 -2.98
C SER A 19 11.00 -14.05 -2.81
N GLY A 20 10.20 -14.07 -1.74
CA GLY A 20 9.20 -13.02 -1.50
C GLY A 20 9.85 -11.63 -1.32
N LYS A 21 11.07 -11.58 -0.79
CA LYS A 21 11.83 -10.32 -0.64
C LYS A 21 12.22 -9.76 -2.00
N VAL A 22 12.73 -10.62 -2.88
CA VAL A 22 13.09 -10.26 -4.25
C VAL A 22 11.86 -9.84 -5.04
N ALA A 23 10.77 -10.61 -4.93
CA ALA A 23 9.49 -10.28 -5.56
C ALA A 23 9.00 -8.89 -5.16
N TRP A 24 9.04 -8.60 -3.86
CA TRP A 24 8.59 -7.32 -3.32
C TRP A 24 9.44 -6.14 -3.79
N ILE A 25 10.77 -6.28 -3.75
CA ILE A 25 11.64 -5.21 -4.22
C ILE A 25 11.38 -4.97 -5.71
N ILE A 26 11.43 -6.00 -6.55
CA ILE A 26 11.29 -5.85 -8.01
C ILE A 26 9.91 -5.29 -8.39
N GLN A 27 8.83 -5.68 -7.71
CA GLN A 27 7.49 -5.19 -8.06
C GLN A 27 7.29 -3.70 -7.72
N GLU A 28 7.84 -3.22 -6.60
CA GLU A 28 7.63 -1.83 -6.13
C GLU A 28 8.65 -0.83 -6.70
N PHE A 29 9.86 -1.31 -7.03
CA PHE A 29 10.98 -0.48 -7.49
C PHE A 29 10.67 0.41 -8.70
N PRO A 30 9.89 -0.01 -9.72
CA PRO A 30 9.62 0.83 -10.87
C PRO A 30 8.90 2.14 -10.52
N CYS A 31 7.92 2.09 -9.58
CA CYS A 31 7.14 3.27 -9.24
C CYS A 31 7.96 4.34 -8.51
N PHE A 32 9.01 3.92 -7.78
CA PHE A 32 9.95 4.84 -7.13
C PHE A 32 10.67 5.77 -8.14
N PHE A 33 11.03 5.28 -9.34
CA PHE A 33 11.71 6.10 -10.35
C PHE A 33 10.77 6.89 -11.25
N ILE A 34 9.50 6.49 -11.36
CA ILE A 34 8.57 7.17 -12.25
C ILE A 34 8.32 8.61 -11.77
N ALA A 35 8.06 8.84 -10.47
CA ALA A 35 7.84 10.20 -9.97
C ALA A 35 9.06 11.14 -10.18
N PRO A 36 10.30 10.75 -9.82
CA PRO A 36 11.50 11.54 -10.14
C PRO A 36 11.73 11.76 -11.63
N TYR A 37 11.40 10.77 -12.47
CA TYR A 37 11.48 10.92 -13.92
C TYR A 37 10.56 12.04 -14.43
N TYR A 38 9.31 12.09 -13.97
CA TYR A 38 8.37 13.15 -14.33
C TYR A 38 8.80 14.53 -13.82
N ILE A 39 9.38 14.62 -12.62
CA ILE A 39 9.99 15.86 -12.12
C ILE A 39 11.11 16.34 -13.06
N TYR A 40 11.93 15.41 -13.58
CA TYR A 40 13.06 15.74 -14.44
C TYR A 40 12.66 16.18 -15.85
N ILE A 41 11.65 15.54 -16.46
CA ILE A 41 11.28 15.81 -17.87
C ILE A 41 10.29 16.96 -18.04
N THR A 42 9.62 17.40 -16.97
CA THR A 42 8.59 18.44 -17.04
C THR A 42 9.18 19.81 -16.68
N PRO A 43 9.44 20.69 -17.65
CA PRO A 43 9.89 22.05 -17.37
C PRO A 43 8.79 22.86 -16.68
N ASN A 44 9.16 23.74 -15.74
CA ASN A 44 8.24 24.63 -15.02
C ASN A 44 7.08 23.90 -14.33
N ILE A 45 7.36 22.75 -13.72
CA ILE A 45 6.39 21.98 -12.95
C ILE A 45 5.77 22.83 -11.82
N ASP A 46 4.44 22.74 -11.67
CA ASP A 46 3.70 23.45 -10.62
C ASP A 46 4.12 22.97 -9.22
N LEU A 47 4.05 23.87 -8.22
CA LEU A 47 4.41 23.54 -6.84
C LEU A 47 3.54 22.41 -6.27
N GLU A 48 2.25 22.38 -6.60
CA GLU A 48 1.33 21.31 -6.20
C GLU A 48 1.82 19.96 -6.73
N ALA A 49 2.09 19.88 -8.03
CA ALA A 49 2.58 18.68 -8.68
C ALA A 49 3.94 18.24 -8.11
N TRP A 50 4.84 19.19 -7.82
CA TRP A 50 6.13 18.88 -7.21
C TRP A 50 5.98 18.26 -5.82
N ILE A 51 5.12 18.83 -4.97
CA ILE A 51 4.84 18.30 -3.63
C ILE A 51 4.24 16.89 -3.75
N LEU A 52 3.22 16.72 -4.59
CA LEU A 52 2.55 15.42 -4.76
C LEU A 52 3.49 14.34 -5.30
N LEU A 53 4.31 14.65 -6.32
CA LEU A 53 5.31 13.71 -6.82
C LEU A 53 6.36 13.38 -5.75
N ALA A 54 6.77 14.34 -4.92
CA ALA A 54 7.66 14.08 -3.79
C ALA A 54 7.02 13.15 -2.75
N LEU A 55 5.74 13.33 -2.41
CA LEU A 55 5.02 12.42 -1.51
C LEU A 55 4.94 11.00 -2.10
N LEU A 56 4.66 10.88 -3.40
CA LEU A 56 4.66 9.59 -4.11
C LEU A 56 6.04 8.92 -4.05
N THR A 57 7.12 9.68 -4.27
CA THR A 57 8.50 9.21 -4.12
C THR A 57 8.79 8.75 -2.70
N ILE A 58 8.36 9.49 -1.67
CA ILE A 58 8.55 9.11 -0.25
C ILE A 58 7.87 7.78 0.05
N HIS A 59 6.60 7.62 -0.35
CA HIS A 59 5.88 6.36 -0.17
C HIS A 59 6.64 5.19 -0.81
N TYR A 60 6.95 5.30 -2.12
CA TYR A 60 7.56 4.21 -2.85
C TYR A 60 9.02 3.97 -2.46
N PHE A 61 9.76 4.98 -1.99
CA PHE A 61 11.08 4.80 -1.39
C PHE A 61 10.99 3.92 -0.14
N HIS A 62 10.07 4.24 0.77
CA HIS A 62 9.85 3.41 1.95
C HIS A 62 9.35 2.01 1.55
N ARG A 63 8.39 1.89 0.63
CA ARG A 63 7.77 0.61 0.25
C ARG A 63 8.72 -0.34 -0.48
N SER A 64 9.54 0.18 -1.39
CA SER A 64 10.45 -0.62 -2.22
C SER A 64 11.78 -0.90 -1.51
N ILE A 65 12.40 0.12 -0.92
CA ILE A 65 13.76 0.01 -0.36
C ILE A 65 13.71 -0.32 1.12
N ILE A 66 13.10 0.55 1.95
CA ILE A 66 13.16 0.38 3.43
C ILE A 66 12.39 -0.87 3.85
N TYR A 67 11.11 -0.96 3.50
CA TYR A 67 10.27 -2.09 3.84
C TYR A 67 10.81 -3.37 3.20
N GLY A 68 11.17 -3.33 1.91
CA GLY A 68 11.78 -4.46 1.20
C GLY A 68 13.05 -4.98 1.90
N TYR A 69 13.93 -4.09 2.36
CA TYR A 69 15.14 -4.45 3.10
C TYR A 69 14.82 -5.08 4.47
N LEU A 70 13.86 -4.50 5.20
CA LEU A 70 13.46 -4.90 6.55
C LEU A 70 12.59 -6.18 6.60
N MET A 71 12.13 -6.71 5.46
CA MET A 71 11.37 -7.96 5.43
C MET A 71 12.21 -9.14 5.94
N SER A 72 11.90 -9.62 7.14
CA SER A 72 12.58 -10.73 7.81
C SER A 72 12.09 -12.12 7.37
N SER A 73 10.81 -12.25 7.00
CA SER A 73 10.21 -13.52 6.54
C SER A 73 9.18 -13.28 5.43
N ALA A 74 9.65 -13.09 4.20
CA ALA A 74 8.76 -12.98 3.05
C ALA A 74 8.35 -14.38 2.57
N SER A 75 7.06 -14.70 2.65
CA SER A 75 6.51 -15.88 1.95
C SER A 75 6.89 -15.81 0.48
N ARG A 76 7.22 -16.96 -0.14
CA ARG A 76 7.49 -17.00 -1.58
C ARG A 76 6.29 -16.44 -2.36
N SER A 77 6.60 -15.69 -3.42
CA SER A 77 5.61 -15.18 -4.38
C SER A 77 5.71 -16.00 -5.67
N THR A 78 4.64 -16.05 -6.44
CA THR A 78 4.66 -16.68 -7.77
C THR A 78 5.12 -15.66 -8.81
N ILE A 79 5.80 -16.13 -9.86
CA ILE A 79 6.27 -15.25 -10.94
C ILE A 79 5.11 -14.48 -11.59
N PRO A 80 3.96 -15.11 -11.95
CA PRO A 80 2.85 -14.37 -12.57
C PRO A 80 2.30 -13.23 -11.70
N VAL A 81 2.17 -13.43 -10.38
CA VAL A 81 1.71 -12.38 -9.46
C VAL A 81 2.70 -11.23 -9.41
N THR A 82 3.99 -11.55 -9.39
CA THR A 82 5.06 -10.54 -9.38
C THR A 82 5.04 -9.71 -10.68
N ILE A 83 4.89 -10.36 -11.84
CA ILE A 83 4.78 -9.68 -13.13
C ILE A 83 3.53 -8.78 -13.19
N SER A 84 2.38 -9.26 -12.73
CA SER A 84 1.16 -8.45 -12.67
C SER A 84 1.33 -7.23 -11.75
N ALA A 85 2.05 -7.36 -10.63
CA ALA A 85 2.34 -6.25 -9.74
C ALA A 85 3.31 -5.24 -10.37
N ILE A 86 4.35 -5.69 -11.09
CA ILE A 86 5.24 -4.81 -11.87
C ILE A 86 4.42 -4.02 -12.90
N PHE A 87 3.58 -4.70 -13.68
CA PHE A 87 2.75 -4.05 -14.70
C PHE A 87 1.80 -3.03 -14.08
N PHE A 88 1.16 -3.36 -12.97
CA PHE A 88 0.31 -2.44 -12.23
C PHE A 88 1.09 -1.20 -11.77
N ASN A 89 2.25 -1.37 -11.13
CA ASN A 89 3.04 -0.26 -10.61
C ASN A 89 3.63 0.64 -11.70
N LEU A 90 4.02 0.07 -12.84
CA LEU A 90 4.42 0.84 -14.03
C LEU A 90 3.26 1.68 -14.57
N THR A 91 2.09 1.04 -14.75
CA THR A 91 0.89 1.70 -15.29
C THR A 91 0.38 2.77 -14.34
N ASN A 92 0.28 2.47 -13.04
CA ASN A 92 -0.16 3.41 -12.02
C ASN A 92 0.82 4.58 -11.91
N GLY A 93 2.12 4.31 -11.87
CA GLY A 93 3.14 5.36 -11.85
C GLY A 93 3.03 6.29 -13.05
N TYR A 94 2.85 5.72 -14.26
CA TYR A 94 2.63 6.51 -15.48
C TYR A 94 1.37 7.38 -15.37
N ILE A 95 0.24 6.81 -14.93
CA ILE A 95 -1.03 7.54 -14.77
C ILE A 95 -0.88 8.69 -13.75
N GLN A 96 -0.25 8.43 -12.59
CA GLN A 96 -0.05 9.48 -11.58
C GLN A 96 0.91 10.56 -12.08
N GLY A 97 2.06 10.15 -12.66
CA GLY A 97 3.06 11.08 -13.17
C GLY A 97 2.51 11.97 -14.28
N SER A 98 1.93 11.37 -15.32
CA SER A 98 1.35 12.12 -16.44
C SER A 98 0.11 12.93 -16.05
N GLY A 99 -0.72 12.43 -15.12
CA GLY A 99 -1.86 13.17 -14.59
C GLY A 99 -1.40 14.48 -13.94
N LEU A 100 -0.43 14.39 -13.01
CA LEU A 100 0.08 15.55 -12.27
C LEU A 100 0.89 16.54 -13.12
N THR A 101 1.49 16.11 -14.23
CA THR A 101 2.37 16.99 -15.03
C THR A 101 1.79 17.47 -16.35
N PHE A 102 0.93 16.71 -17.02
CA PHE A 102 0.53 16.97 -18.40
C PHE A 102 -0.97 17.15 -18.61
N TYR A 103 -1.82 16.52 -17.78
CA TYR A 103 -3.24 16.40 -18.09
C TYR A 103 -4.17 17.06 -17.05
N ASP A 104 -3.80 17.09 -15.77
CA ASP A 104 -4.65 17.56 -14.68
C ASP A 104 -4.14 18.89 -14.07
N ILE A 105 -3.85 19.92 -14.90
CA ILE A 105 -3.38 21.23 -14.42
C ILE A 105 -4.53 22.27 -14.34
N PRO A 106 -5.22 22.43 -13.20
CA PRO A 106 -5.88 23.68 -12.84
C PRO A 106 -4.92 24.59 -12.04
N GLN A 107 -5.32 25.85 -11.79
CA GLN A 107 -4.61 26.78 -10.90
C GLN A 107 -4.15 26.08 -9.61
N SER A 108 -2.86 26.21 -9.27
CA SER A 108 -2.24 25.58 -8.10
C SER A 108 -3.13 25.66 -6.86
N SER A 109 -3.53 24.50 -6.34
CA SER A 109 -4.39 24.35 -5.18
C SER A 109 -3.63 24.45 -3.86
N VAL A 110 -2.33 24.74 -3.89
CA VAL A 110 -1.50 24.89 -2.68
C VAL A 110 -1.99 25.97 -1.72
N PHE A 111 -2.77 26.94 -2.22
CA PHE A 111 -3.40 27.98 -1.39
C PHE A 111 -4.78 27.56 -0.84
N LEU A 112 -5.31 26.43 -1.27
CA LEU A 112 -6.62 25.92 -0.84
C LEU A 112 -6.45 24.99 0.36
N ALA A 113 -7.26 25.21 1.40
CA ALA A 113 -7.24 24.39 2.62
C ALA A 113 -7.39 22.89 2.34
N ARG A 114 -8.19 22.52 1.32
CA ARG A 114 -8.40 21.14 0.88
C ARG A 114 -7.08 20.41 0.56
N PHE A 115 -6.14 21.08 -0.12
CA PHE A 115 -4.85 20.48 -0.48
C PHE A 115 -4.11 20.04 0.78
N TRP A 116 -3.97 20.94 1.76
CA TRP A 116 -3.29 20.65 3.02
C TRP A 116 -4.03 19.66 3.91
N VAL A 117 -5.37 19.65 3.88
CA VAL A 117 -6.16 18.59 4.52
C VAL A 117 -5.84 17.23 3.90
N GLY A 118 -5.79 17.14 2.57
CA GLY A 118 -5.40 15.92 1.86
C GLY A 118 -3.98 15.47 2.21
N VAL A 119 -3.01 16.38 2.19
CA VAL A 119 -1.61 16.11 2.58
C VAL A 119 -1.52 15.64 4.03
N PHE A 120 -2.27 16.26 4.96
CA PHE A 120 -2.30 15.84 6.36
C PHE A 120 -2.87 14.42 6.52
N ILE A 121 -3.99 14.12 5.86
CA ILE A 121 -4.58 12.78 5.85
C ILE A 121 -3.60 11.76 5.25
N TRP A 122 -2.90 12.15 4.18
CA TRP A 122 -1.86 11.32 3.56
C TRP A 122 -0.76 10.96 4.57
N PHE A 123 -0.22 11.94 5.30
CA PHE A 123 0.80 11.68 6.33
C PHE A 123 0.30 10.80 7.46
N LEU A 124 -0.95 10.98 7.90
CA LEU A 124 -1.57 10.15 8.93
C LEU A 124 -1.71 8.70 8.45
N GLY A 125 -2.13 8.50 7.19
CA GLY A 125 -2.17 7.19 6.54
C GLY A 125 -0.79 6.56 6.40
N TYR A 126 0.17 7.28 5.82
CA TYR A 126 1.55 6.82 5.63
C TYR A 126 2.19 6.39 6.96
N TYR A 127 2.17 7.27 7.97
CA TYR A 127 2.73 6.96 9.28
C TYR A 127 2.04 5.75 9.91
N GLY A 128 0.70 5.71 9.83
CA GLY A 128 -0.06 4.59 10.36
C GLY A 128 0.24 3.26 9.68
N ASN A 129 0.46 3.27 8.37
CA ASN A 129 0.86 2.09 7.59
C ASN A 129 2.25 1.60 8.03
N VAL A 130 3.23 2.50 8.13
CA VAL A 130 4.60 2.20 8.57
C VAL A 130 4.61 1.57 9.97
N VAL A 131 3.87 2.15 10.92
CA VAL A 131 3.77 1.62 12.30
C VAL A 131 3.07 0.26 12.33
N ALA A 132 1.98 0.09 11.59
CA ALA A 132 1.27 -1.18 11.51
C ALA A 132 2.17 -2.29 10.93
N ASP A 133 2.90 -1.99 9.86
CA ASP A 133 3.84 -2.93 9.25
C ASP A 133 5.00 -3.24 10.19
N GLN A 134 5.52 -2.26 10.93
CA GLN A 134 6.55 -2.51 11.95
C GLN A 134 6.06 -3.47 13.04
N ILE A 135 4.82 -3.32 13.54
CA ILE A 135 4.22 -4.26 14.49
C ILE A 135 4.13 -5.66 13.89
N LEU A 136 3.67 -5.78 12.64
CA LEU A 136 3.56 -7.08 11.95
C LEU A 136 4.91 -7.75 11.74
N ARG A 137 5.94 -6.98 11.36
CA ARG A 137 7.31 -7.47 11.20
C ARG A 137 7.86 -8.01 12.53
N ASN A 138 7.62 -7.31 13.63
CA ASN A 138 8.12 -7.67 14.95
C ASN A 138 7.42 -8.88 15.58
N LEU A 139 6.34 -9.40 14.97
CA LEU A 139 5.75 -10.66 15.41
C LEU A 139 6.69 -11.85 15.22
N ARG A 140 7.66 -11.74 14.30
CA ARG A 140 8.58 -12.83 13.96
C ARG A 140 10.02 -12.40 14.16
N LYS A 141 10.78 -13.23 14.87
CA LYS A 141 12.24 -13.11 14.86
C LYS A 141 12.79 -13.57 13.51
N PRO A 142 13.96 -13.07 13.06
CA PRO A 142 14.62 -13.60 11.86
C PRO A 142 14.77 -15.13 11.95
N GLY A 143 14.31 -15.84 10.91
CA GLY A 143 14.32 -17.32 10.87
C GLY A 143 13.10 -18.00 11.48
N GLU A 144 12.21 -17.27 12.16
CA GLU A 144 10.98 -17.83 12.73
C GLU A 144 9.90 -18.01 11.64
N SER A 145 9.28 -19.20 11.61
CA SER A 145 8.17 -19.52 10.72
C SER A 145 6.84 -19.61 11.49
N GLY A 146 5.71 -19.60 10.78
CA GLY A 146 4.38 -19.63 11.40
C GLY A 146 3.75 -18.25 11.56
N TYR A 147 2.44 -18.21 11.68
CA TYR A 147 1.67 -16.96 11.82
C TYR A 147 1.34 -16.72 13.29
N LYS A 148 1.28 -15.44 13.68
CA LYS A 148 0.85 -15.01 15.01
C LYS A 148 -0.26 -13.97 14.90
N ILE A 149 -1.04 -13.83 15.96
CA ILE A 149 -2.04 -12.78 16.08
C ILE A 149 -1.32 -11.47 16.45
N PRO A 150 -1.45 -10.38 15.68
CA PRO A 150 -0.95 -9.07 16.10
C PRO A 150 -1.78 -8.55 17.28
N TYR A 151 -1.14 -7.97 18.30
CA TYR A 151 -1.83 -7.33 19.42
C TYR A 151 -1.37 -5.88 19.57
N GLY A 152 -2.20 -5.06 20.21
CA GLY A 152 -1.90 -3.65 20.49
C GLY A 152 -2.31 -2.68 19.38
N TRP A 153 -2.35 -1.40 19.74
CA TRP A 153 -2.67 -0.27 18.86
C TRP A 153 -3.87 -0.52 17.92
N ILE A 154 -3.75 -0.29 16.62
CA ILE A 154 -4.83 -0.48 15.63
C ILE A 154 -5.33 -1.93 15.57
N PHE A 155 -4.46 -2.90 15.86
CA PHE A 155 -4.82 -4.31 15.84
C PHE A 155 -5.75 -4.71 16.98
N LYS A 156 -6.00 -3.84 17.97
CA LYS A 156 -7.10 -4.03 18.93
C LYS A 156 -8.47 -3.99 18.25
N TYR A 157 -8.59 -3.28 17.12
CA TYR A 157 -9.85 -3.02 16.45
C TYR A 157 -10.01 -3.79 15.14
N VAL A 158 -8.92 -3.93 14.36
CA VAL A 158 -8.97 -4.54 13.02
C VAL A 158 -7.90 -5.61 12.78
N SER A 159 -8.15 -6.52 11.82
CA SER A 159 -7.21 -7.57 11.40
C SER A 159 -6.08 -7.07 10.52
N SER A 160 -6.35 -6.05 9.70
CA SER A 160 -5.45 -5.55 8.67
C SER A 160 -5.24 -4.04 8.82
N GLY A 161 -4.71 -3.62 9.98
CA GLY A 161 -4.49 -2.21 10.28
C GLY A 161 -3.57 -1.49 9.29
N ASN A 162 -2.57 -2.19 8.75
CA ASN A 162 -1.70 -1.65 7.70
C ASN A 162 -2.49 -1.30 6.43
N TYR A 163 -3.39 -2.19 5.99
CA TYR A 163 -4.21 -1.95 4.80
C TYR A 163 -5.24 -0.83 4.99
N PHE A 164 -5.81 -0.71 6.19
CA PHE A 164 -6.66 0.42 6.54
C PHE A 164 -5.91 1.75 6.36
N PHE A 165 -4.74 1.87 6.98
CA PHE A 165 -3.95 3.10 6.91
C PHE A 165 -3.40 3.38 5.50
N GLU A 166 -3.09 2.35 4.71
CA GLU A 166 -2.73 2.50 3.29
C GLU A 166 -3.90 3.10 2.49
N SER A 167 -5.15 2.72 2.81
CA SER A 167 -6.32 3.37 2.19
C SER A 167 -6.55 4.79 2.68
N VAL A 168 -6.28 5.08 3.95
CA VAL A 168 -6.33 6.46 4.46
C VAL A 168 -5.28 7.33 3.77
N GLU A 169 -4.09 6.80 3.52
CA GLU A 169 -3.03 7.47 2.78
C GLU A 169 -3.51 7.88 1.39
N TRP A 170 -4.04 6.93 0.62
CA TRP A 170 -4.52 7.21 -0.73
C TRP A 170 -5.84 8.00 -0.77
N LEU A 171 -6.64 8.00 0.30
CA LEU A 171 -7.76 8.92 0.45
C LEU A 171 -7.24 10.37 0.54
N GLY A 172 -6.21 10.60 1.36
CA GLY A 172 -5.52 11.88 1.44
C GLY A 172 -4.95 12.31 0.09
N TRP A 173 -4.34 11.37 -0.64
CA TRP A 173 -3.87 11.57 -2.02
C TRP A 173 -4.99 12.04 -2.95
N GLY A 174 -6.12 11.33 -3.00
CA GLY A 174 -7.26 11.70 -3.84
C GLY A 174 -7.81 13.10 -3.52
N ILE A 175 -7.90 13.46 -2.23
CA ILE A 175 -8.33 14.79 -1.78
C ILE A 175 -7.32 15.88 -2.16
N ALA A 176 -6.02 15.59 -2.03
CA ALA A 176 -4.95 16.54 -2.34
C ALA A 176 -4.89 16.79 -3.86
N CYS A 177 -4.80 15.74 -4.68
CA CYS A 177 -4.74 15.84 -6.13
C CYS A 177 -6.03 16.40 -6.73
N GLN A 178 -7.19 16.03 -6.17
CA GLN A 178 -8.52 16.40 -6.64
C GLN A 178 -8.74 16.22 -8.16
N ASN A 179 -8.12 15.19 -8.72
CA ASN A 179 -8.17 14.87 -10.14
C ASN A 179 -8.51 13.38 -10.35
N TRP A 180 -8.76 13.00 -11.61
CA TRP A 180 -9.16 11.64 -11.94
C TRP A 180 -8.08 10.62 -11.57
N SER A 181 -6.81 10.92 -11.88
CA SER A 181 -5.68 10.03 -11.65
C SER A 181 -5.54 9.69 -10.15
N GLY A 182 -5.62 10.69 -9.26
CA GLY A 182 -5.51 10.49 -7.82
C GLY A 182 -6.67 9.69 -7.22
N TRP A 183 -7.92 10.01 -7.61
CA TRP A 183 -9.09 9.25 -7.15
C TRP A 183 -9.10 7.81 -7.67
N LEU A 184 -8.69 7.59 -8.92
CA LEU A 184 -8.55 6.25 -9.49
C LEU A 184 -7.62 5.38 -8.64
N PHE A 185 -6.47 5.92 -8.19
CA PHE A 185 -5.53 5.16 -7.39
C PHE A 185 -6.07 4.82 -5.99
N PHE A 186 -6.81 5.74 -5.36
CA PHE A 186 -7.52 5.45 -4.12
C PHE A 186 -8.48 4.26 -4.28
N PHE A 187 -9.35 4.31 -5.28
CA PHE A 187 -10.35 3.25 -5.50
C PHE A 187 -9.70 1.92 -5.86
N LEU A 188 -8.66 1.91 -6.71
CA LEU A 188 -7.91 0.70 -7.03
C LEU A 188 -7.25 0.09 -5.79
N THR A 189 -6.71 0.93 -4.91
CA THR A 189 -6.10 0.47 -3.66
C THR A 189 -7.13 -0.16 -2.73
N VAL A 190 -8.27 0.50 -2.50
CA VAL A 190 -9.37 -0.06 -1.70
C VAL A 190 -9.89 -1.36 -2.31
N ALA A 191 -10.10 -1.39 -3.63
CA ALA A 191 -10.60 -2.58 -4.34
C ALA A 191 -9.65 -3.78 -4.22
N ASN A 192 -8.35 -3.55 -4.10
CA ASN A 192 -7.37 -4.61 -3.88
C ASN A 192 -7.26 -5.02 -2.39
N LEU A 193 -7.20 -4.04 -1.49
CA LEU A 193 -6.88 -4.27 -0.08
C LEU A 193 -8.07 -4.71 0.76
N LEU A 194 -9.27 -4.21 0.50
CA LEU A 194 -10.48 -4.55 1.26
C LEU A 194 -10.84 -6.05 1.13
N PRO A 195 -10.96 -6.63 -0.09
CA PRO A 195 -11.23 -8.07 -0.23
C PRO A 195 -10.16 -8.93 0.43
N ARG A 196 -8.90 -8.50 0.33
CA ARG A 196 -7.78 -9.19 0.94
C ARG A 196 -7.86 -9.19 2.45
N SER A 197 -8.23 -8.06 3.04
CA SER A 197 -8.45 -7.92 4.48
C SER A 197 -9.56 -8.84 4.97
N ILE A 198 -10.68 -8.91 4.25
CA ILE A 198 -11.79 -9.83 4.57
C ILE A 198 -11.29 -11.29 4.57
N SER A 199 -10.53 -11.69 3.54
CA SER A 199 -9.92 -13.02 3.51
C SER A 199 -8.93 -13.25 4.66
N GLN A 200 -8.15 -12.22 5.04
CA GLN A 200 -7.20 -12.30 6.15
C GLN A 200 -7.93 -12.46 7.50
N HIS A 201 -9.02 -11.75 7.70
CA HIS A 201 -9.88 -11.87 8.87
C HIS A 201 -10.48 -13.27 8.99
N LYS A 202 -11.07 -13.78 7.91
CA LYS A 202 -11.61 -15.16 7.85
C LYS A 202 -10.54 -16.20 8.14
N TRP A 203 -9.35 -16.02 7.58
CA TRP A 203 -8.22 -16.91 7.84
C TRP A 203 -7.82 -16.90 9.32
N TYR A 204 -7.78 -15.74 9.99
CA TYR A 204 -7.50 -15.69 11.43
C TYR A 204 -8.56 -16.42 12.27
N LEU A 205 -9.85 -16.24 11.98
CA LEU A 205 -10.94 -16.96 12.67
C LEU A 205 -10.84 -18.49 12.52
N GLN A 206 -10.40 -18.96 11.36
CA GLN A 206 -10.27 -20.40 11.08
C GLN A 206 -9.03 -21.03 11.71
N ASN A 207 -7.95 -20.26 11.89
CA ASN A 207 -6.64 -20.79 12.31
C ASN A 207 -6.33 -20.55 13.79
N PHE A 208 -7.02 -19.62 14.45
CA PHE A 208 -6.80 -19.27 15.85
C PHE A 208 -8.12 -19.28 16.61
N LYS A 209 -8.31 -20.26 17.50
CA LYS A 209 -9.54 -20.43 18.27
C LYS A 209 -9.84 -19.19 19.13
N GLU A 210 -8.78 -18.65 19.74
CA GLU A 210 -8.81 -17.46 20.60
C GLU A 210 -9.13 -16.16 19.85
N TYR A 211 -9.01 -16.12 18.52
CA TYR A 211 -9.21 -14.89 17.74
C TYR A 211 -10.66 -14.40 17.77
N SER A 212 -11.62 -15.33 17.82
CA SER A 212 -13.05 -15.04 17.90
C SER A 212 -13.42 -14.16 19.10
N ALA A 213 -12.74 -14.33 20.24
CA ALA A 213 -12.98 -13.56 21.46
C ALA A 213 -12.56 -12.09 21.33
N LEU A 214 -11.69 -11.76 20.38
CA LEU A 214 -11.14 -10.41 20.21
C LEU A 214 -12.12 -9.44 19.53
N LYS A 215 -13.22 -9.94 18.95
CA LYS A 215 -14.30 -9.16 18.30
C LYS A 215 -13.80 -8.07 17.33
N ARG A 216 -12.65 -8.32 16.69
CA ARG A 216 -12.04 -7.41 15.71
C ARG A 216 -12.87 -7.36 14.44
N LYS A 217 -12.69 -6.29 13.69
CA LYS A 217 -13.17 -6.10 12.32
C LYS A 217 -12.06 -6.45 11.33
N ALA A 218 -12.36 -6.61 10.06
CA ALA A 218 -11.38 -6.93 9.04
C ALA A 218 -10.51 -5.71 8.71
N TYR A 219 -11.15 -4.59 8.40
CA TYR A 219 -10.62 -3.45 7.67
C TYR A 219 -10.91 -2.10 8.32
N ILE A 220 -12.19 -1.76 8.55
CA ILE A 220 -12.62 -0.46 9.11
C ILE A 220 -12.96 -0.66 10.58
N PRO A 221 -12.32 0.07 11.52
CA PRO A 221 -12.62 -0.03 12.94
C PRO A 221 -14.12 0.09 13.22
N PHE A 222 -14.64 -0.82 14.04
CA PHE A 222 -16.04 -0.90 14.47
C PHE A 222 -17.08 -1.21 13.37
N ILE A 223 -16.73 -1.11 12.09
CA ILE A 223 -17.64 -1.28 10.97
C ILE A 223 -17.44 -2.64 10.30
N LEU A 224 -16.31 -2.85 9.61
CA LEU A 224 -16.09 -3.98 8.70
C LEU A 224 -14.78 -4.67 8.94
#